data_AF-A0A4U9VWB0-F1
#
_entry.id   AF-A0A4U9VWB0-F1
#
_cell.length_a   1.000
_cell.length_b   1.000
_cell.length_c   1.000
_cell.angle_alpha   90.00
_cell.angle_beta   90.00
_cell.angle_gamma   90.00
#
_symmetry.space_group_name_H-M   'P 1'
#
loop_
_entity.id
_entity.type
_entity.pdbx_description
1 polymer ?
#
loop_
_entity_poly.entity_id
_entity_poly.type
_entity_poly.pdbx_seq_one_letter_code
_entity_poly.pdbx_strand_id
1 'polypeptide(L)'
;MIGWSFYLDDPWKRGLWIALIAFWLALLLYVRIIKPLFMLRKPYRIAAVRQERGDTTTLLMQPEGHPGFRFSPGQFGWLTVWGSPFSLTGHPFSFSSSAEVADGQVEMSIRNLGDFTSTIATLQVGQRVYLDGPYGAFTLGKQADLRVLIAGGVGITPMISMIRTLADRGDRQPLMLIYGSKDWESVTFREELAALEQRVNLKVVHVLTQPPEDWPGERGFITAELFKRHLQPGYAEHEYFICGPNVMMDVIEQTLAELHVPMSRYHCERYNFA
;
A
#
# COMPACT_ATOMS: atom_id res chain seq x y z
N MET A 1 51.57 -2.43 18.35
CA MET A 1 51.10 -2.83 17.01
C MET A 1 50.25 -4.07 17.21
N ILE A 2 48.92 -3.92 17.33
CA ILE A 2 48.02 -5.07 17.54
C ILE A 2 47.97 -5.82 16.20
N GLY A 3 48.72 -6.93 16.12
CA GLY A 3 48.77 -7.77 14.93
C GLY A 3 47.50 -8.59 14.76
N TRP A 4 47.16 -8.89 13.51
CA TRP A 4 46.00 -9.68 13.09
C TRP A 4 45.83 -11.02 13.82
N SER A 5 46.89 -11.58 14.43
CA SER A 5 46.83 -12.85 15.15
C SER A 5 45.97 -12.81 16.43
N PHE A 6 45.83 -11.65 17.09
CA PHE A 6 45.11 -11.55 18.37
C PHE A 6 43.59 -11.87 18.28
N TYR A 7 43.01 -11.70 17.09
CA TYR A 7 41.60 -12.01 16.83
C TYR A 7 41.35 -13.46 16.40
N LEU A 8 42.39 -14.17 15.97
CA LEU A 8 42.28 -15.49 15.37
C LEU A 8 43.00 -16.59 16.15
N ASP A 9 43.78 -16.32 17.20
CA ASP A 9 44.50 -17.40 17.91
C ASP A 9 43.62 -18.20 18.89
N ASP A 10 42.55 -17.60 19.42
CA ASP A 10 41.63 -18.31 20.32
C ASP A 10 40.61 -19.17 19.55
N PRO A 11 40.49 -20.49 19.84
CA PRO A 11 39.57 -21.39 19.15
C PRO A 11 38.10 -20.93 19.16
N TRP A 12 37.65 -20.29 20.25
CA TRP A 12 36.28 -19.79 20.35
C TRP A 12 36.03 -18.59 19.43
N LYS A 13 37.01 -17.70 19.23
CA LYS A 13 36.92 -16.57 18.30
C LYS A 13 36.88 -17.06 16.84
N ARG A 14 37.67 -18.08 16.49
CA ARG A 14 37.59 -18.75 15.17
C ARG A 14 36.22 -19.34 14.92
N GLY A 15 35.66 -20.06 15.91
CA GLY A 15 34.30 -20.60 15.84
C GLY A 15 33.24 -19.53 15.59
N LEU A 16 33.34 -18.40 16.30
CA LEU A 16 32.44 -17.25 16.11
C LEU A 16 32.51 -16.69 14.69
N TRP A 17 33.71 -16.45 14.15
CA TRP A 17 33.87 -15.92 12.79
C TRP A 17 33.36 -16.89 11.72
N ILE A 18 33.62 -18.19 11.86
CA ILE A 18 33.09 -19.21 10.95
C ILE A 18 31.56 -19.23 10.99
N ALA A 19 30.96 -19.19 12.18
CA ALA A 19 29.51 -19.17 12.33
C ALA A 19 28.90 -17.91 11.69
N LEU A 20 29.53 -16.74 11.89
CA LEU A 20 29.07 -15.48 11.28
C LEU A 20 29.15 -15.51 9.75
N ILE A 21 30.25 -16.01 9.19
CA ILE A 21 30.42 -16.15 7.73
C ILE A 21 29.41 -17.15 7.17
N ALA A 22 29.25 -18.31 7.81
CA ALA A 22 28.28 -19.32 7.40
C ALA A 22 26.85 -18.78 7.44
N PHE A 23 26.51 -17.98 8.47
CA PHE A 23 25.23 -17.30 8.56
C PHE A 23 25.00 -16.34 7.38
N TRP A 24 25.96 -15.47 7.06
CA TRP A 24 25.85 -14.56 5.93
C TRP A 24 25.79 -15.28 4.58
N LEU A 25 26.56 -16.36 4.39
CA LEU A 25 26.51 -17.19 3.18
C LEU A 25 25.16 -17.91 3.05
N ALA A 26 24.63 -18.46 4.15
CA ALA A 26 23.32 -19.09 4.16
C ALA A 26 22.21 -18.08 3.87
N LEU A 27 22.29 -16.87 4.43
CA LEU A 27 21.35 -15.79 4.15
C LEU A 27 21.42 -15.37 2.67
N LEU A 28 22.62 -15.23 2.11
CA LEU A 28 22.80 -14.90 0.70
C LEU A 28 22.24 -16.02 -0.20
N LEU A 29 22.54 -17.28 0.10
CA LEU A 29 22.02 -18.44 -0.61
C LEU A 29 20.48 -18.46 -0.56
N TYR A 30 19.92 -18.17 0.61
CA TYR A 30 18.48 -18.13 0.80
C TYR A 30 17.82 -17.03 -0.05
N VAL A 31 18.31 -15.79 0.05
CA VAL A 31 17.72 -14.63 -0.66
C VAL A 31 17.94 -14.72 -2.17
N ARG A 32 19.10 -15.21 -2.62
CA ARG A 32 19.48 -15.19 -4.05
C ARG A 32 19.09 -16.45 -4.82
N ILE A 33 18.94 -17.59 -4.15
CA ILE A 33 18.69 -18.87 -4.81
C ILE A 33 17.37 -19.46 -4.33
N ILE A 34 17.25 -19.73 -3.03
CA ILE A 34 16.12 -20.50 -2.49
C ILE A 34 14.80 -19.73 -2.69
N LYS A 35 14.72 -18.45 -2.31
CA LYS A 35 13.51 -17.64 -2.42
C LYS A 35 13.06 -17.46 -3.88
N PRO A 36 13.91 -17.05 -4.83
CA PRO A 36 13.52 -16.99 -6.25
C PRO A 36 13.04 -18.33 -6.82
N LEU A 37 13.65 -19.45 -6.42
CA LEU A 37 13.19 -20.79 -6.83
C LEU A 37 11.78 -21.11 -6.29
N PHE A 38 11.44 -20.67 -5.08
CA PHE A 38 10.08 -20.80 -4.56
C PHE A 38 9.09 -19.91 -5.31
N MET A 39 9.47 -18.67 -5.66
CA MET A 39 8.62 -17.76 -6.43
C MET A 39 8.38 -18.27 -7.86
N LEU A 40 9.36 -18.92 -8.49
CA LEU A 40 9.18 -19.59 -9.79
C LEU A 40 8.06 -20.64 -9.78
N ARG A 41 7.79 -21.25 -8.62
CA ARG A 41 6.74 -22.27 -8.46
C ARG A 41 5.36 -21.67 -8.20
N LYS A 42 5.26 -20.36 -7.97
CA LYS A 42 4.01 -19.64 -7.69
C LYS A 42 3.86 -18.40 -8.59
N PRO A 43 3.83 -18.58 -9.92
CA PRO A 43 3.64 -17.46 -10.82
C PRO A 43 2.20 -16.95 -10.78
N TYR A 44 2.05 -15.65 -10.97
CA TYR A 44 0.78 -15.01 -11.28
C TYR A 44 0.71 -14.71 -12.78
N ARG A 45 -0.50 -14.63 -13.31
CA ARG A 45 -0.79 -14.22 -14.68
C ARG A 45 -1.65 -12.97 -14.67
N ILE A 46 -1.33 -12.01 -15.52
CA ILE A 46 -2.16 -10.81 -15.70
C ILE A 46 -3.47 -11.24 -16.36
N ALA A 47 -4.57 -11.14 -15.63
CA ALA A 47 -5.91 -11.45 -16.12
C ALA A 47 -6.55 -10.23 -16.79
N ALA A 48 -6.28 -9.02 -16.28
CA ALA A 48 -6.74 -7.77 -16.88
C ALA A 48 -5.79 -6.61 -16.59
N VAL A 49 -5.75 -5.65 -17.52
CA VAL A 49 -5.08 -4.36 -17.36
C VAL A 49 -6.13 -3.29 -17.58
N ARG A 50 -6.49 -2.54 -16.54
CA ARG A 50 -7.53 -1.50 -16.58
C ARG A 50 -6.91 -0.13 -16.41
N GLN A 51 -7.30 0.80 -17.26
CA GLN A 51 -6.93 2.20 -17.12
C GLN A 51 -7.91 2.89 -16.17
N GLU A 52 -7.37 3.44 -15.10
CA GLU A 52 -8.08 4.27 -14.15
C GLU A 52 -7.77 5.74 -14.41
N ARG A 53 -8.61 6.61 -13.84
CA ARG A 53 -8.36 8.04 -13.79
C ARG A 53 -7.06 8.38 -13.05
N GLY A 54 -6.47 9.53 -13.40
CA GLY A 54 -5.27 10.03 -12.74
C GLY A 54 -3.96 9.37 -13.18
N ASP A 55 -3.90 8.87 -14.42
CA ASP A 55 -2.73 8.17 -14.99
C ASP A 55 -2.32 6.95 -14.14
N THR A 56 -3.33 6.17 -13.76
CA THR A 56 -3.19 4.99 -12.90
C THR A 56 -3.66 3.76 -13.65
N THR A 57 -2.88 2.69 -13.62
CA THR A 57 -3.23 1.41 -14.22
C THR A 57 -3.47 0.37 -13.13
N THR A 58 -4.64 -0.27 -13.14
CA THR A 58 -4.96 -1.41 -12.28
C THR A 58 -4.62 -2.72 -12.98
N LEU A 59 -3.71 -3.49 -12.39
CA LEU A 59 -3.37 -4.85 -12.80
C LEU A 59 -4.21 -5.84 -11.98
N LEU A 60 -5.01 -6.66 -12.66
CA LEU A 60 -5.63 -7.83 -12.07
C LEU A 60 -4.74 -9.04 -12.31
N MET A 61 -4.32 -9.70 -11.24
CA MET A 61 -3.39 -10.83 -11.28
C MET A 61 -4.05 -12.07 -10.69
N GLN A 62 -4.06 -13.15 -11.46
CA GLN A 62 -4.62 -14.44 -11.06
C GLN A 62 -3.48 -15.45 -10.79
N PRO A 63 -3.55 -16.23 -9.71
CA PRO A 63 -2.53 -17.23 -9.42
C PRO A 63 -2.58 -18.37 -10.45
N GLU A 64 -1.41 -18.85 -10.90
CA GLU A 64 -1.31 -19.93 -11.89
C GLU A 64 -0.76 -21.20 -11.23
N GLY A 65 -1.64 -22.18 -10.98
CA GLY A 65 -1.27 -23.47 -10.40
C GLY A 65 -1.05 -23.47 -8.88
N HIS A 66 -1.52 -22.44 -8.18
CA HIS A 66 -1.49 -22.35 -6.72
C HIS A 66 -2.71 -21.56 -6.20
N PRO A 67 -3.07 -21.65 -4.90
CA PRO A 67 -4.29 -21.01 -4.36
C PRO A 67 -4.15 -19.49 -4.10
N GLY A 68 -3.09 -18.84 -4.59
CA GLY A 68 -2.73 -17.47 -4.19
C GLY A 68 -2.22 -17.39 -2.73
N PHE A 69 -2.16 -16.17 -2.18
CA PHE A 69 -1.92 -15.92 -0.75
C PHE A 69 -3.04 -15.04 -0.18
N ARG A 70 -3.24 -15.15 1.13
CA ARG A 70 -4.16 -14.27 1.87
C ARG A 70 -3.38 -13.06 2.38
N PHE A 71 -3.99 -11.89 2.32
CA PHE A 71 -3.44 -10.64 2.83
C PHE A 71 -4.50 -9.93 3.68
N SER A 72 -4.06 -9.02 4.54
CA SER A 72 -4.94 -8.09 5.25
C SER A 72 -5.08 -6.81 4.44
N PRO A 73 -6.27 -6.18 4.39
CA PRO A 73 -6.46 -4.96 3.61
C PRO A 73 -5.51 -3.86 4.05
N GLY A 74 -4.94 -3.14 3.07
CA GLY A 74 -3.90 -2.13 3.28
C GLY A 74 -2.45 -2.67 3.24
N GLN A 75 -2.25 -3.99 3.18
CA GLN A 75 -0.93 -4.56 2.93
C GLN A 75 -0.43 -4.31 1.50
N PHE A 76 0.87 -4.51 1.30
CA PHE A 76 1.53 -4.41 0.01
C PHE A 76 2.29 -5.68 -0.36
N GLY A 77 2.66 -5.80 -1.63
CA GLY A 77 3.51 -6.85 -2.15
C GLY A 77 4.55 -6.29 -3.12
N TRP A 78 5.66 -7.01 -3.27
CA TRP A 78 6.67 -6.69 -4.29
C TRP A 78 6.26 -7.34 -5.60
N LEU A 79 6.09 -6.51 -6.62
CA LEU A 79 5.77 -6.93 -7.97
C LEU A 79 7.05 -6.98 -8.82
N THR A 80 7.27 -8.12 -9.47
CA THR A 80 8.30 -8.29 -10.49
C THR A 80 7.64 -8.58 -11.83
N VAL A 81 7.88 -7.70 -12.80
CA VAL A 81 7.39 -7.77 -14.18
C VAL A 81 8.55 -7.97 -15.16
N TRP A 82 8.25 -8.49 -16.36
CA TRP A 82 9.20 -8.61 -17.49
C TRP A 82 10.49 -9.40 -17.23
N GLY A 83 10.55 -10.15 -16.12
CA GLY A 83 11.77 -10.82 -15.68
C GLY A 83 11.51 -12.14 -14.98
N SER A 84 12.59 -12.88 -14.78
CA SER A 84 12.67 -14.01 -13.86
C SER A 84 12.61 -13.47 -12.41
N PRO A 85 12.11 -14.22 -11.41
CA PRO A 85 12.17 -13.83 -10.00
C PRO A 85 13.61 -13.71 -9.46
N PHE A 86 14.61 -14.06 -10.28
CA PHE A 86 16.02 -13.78 -10.04
C PHE A 86 16.45 -12.35 -10.44
N SER A 87 15.57 -11.58 -11.09
CA SER A 87 15.79 -10.15 -11.34
C SER A 87 15.88 -9.40 -10.00
N LEU A 88 16.81 -8.47 -9.91
CA LEU A 88 17.06 -7.69 -8.69
C LEU A 88 16.02 -6.60 -8.41
N THR A 89 15.11 -6.35 -9.36
CA THR A 89 14.16 -5.23 -9.33
C THR A 89 12.73 -5.74 -9.14
N GLY A 90 12.31 -5.84 -7.89
CA GLY A 90 10.90 -5.82 -7.51
C GLY A 90 10.52 -4.43 -7.05
N HIS A 91 9.28 -4.03 -7.28
CA HIS A 91 8.74 -2.75 -6.79
C HIS A 91 7.53 -3.00 -5.89
N PRO A 92 7.47 -2.42 -4.68
CA PRO A 92 6.37 -2.62 -3.77
C PRO A 92 5.17 -1.76 -4.18
N PHE A 93 3.99 -2.37 -4.21
CA PHE A 93 2.71 -1.69 -4.40
C PHE A 93 1.68 -2.27 -3.44
N SER A 94 0.87 -1.39 -2.85
CA SER A 94 -0.23 -1.80 -2.00
C SER A 94 -1.29 -2.54 -2.82
N PHE A 95 -1.87 -3.58 -2.24
CA PHE A 95 -3.01 -4.25 -2.85
C PHE A 95 -4.19 -3.27 -2.89
N SER A 96 -4.88 -3.20 -4.03
CA SER A 96 -6.11 -2.44 -4.20
C SER A 96 -7.36 -3.33 -4.16
N SER A 97 -7.23 -4.65 -4.32
CA SER A 97 -8.35 -5.59 -4.21
C SER A 97 -8.85 -5.78 -2.78
N SER A 98 -10.07 -6.29 -2.65
CA SER A 98 -10.61 -6.81 -1.39
C SER A 98 -9.79 -8.01 -0.91
N ALA A 99 -9.61 -8.13 0.40
CA ALA A 99 -8.97 -9.28 1.03
C ALA A 99 -9.89 -10.52 1.12
N GLU A 100 -11.20 -10.36 0.84
CA GLU A 100 -12.19 -11.46 0.88
C GLU A 100 -12.35 -12.18 -0.46
N VAL A 101 -11.57 -11.81 -1.47
CA VAL A 101 -11.61 -12.46 -2.80
C VAL A 101 -11.18 -13.92 -2.68
N ALA A 102 -12.11 -14.84 -2.97
CA ALA A 102 -11.98 -16.25 -2.63
C ALA A 102 -11.02 -17.06 -3.53
N ASP A 103 -10.73 -16.58 -4.75
CA ASP A 103 -9.97 -17.32 -5.77
C ASP A 103 -8.48 -16.93 -5.82
N GLY A 104 -8.00 -16.18 -4.82
CA GLY A 104 -6.62 -15.75 -4.71
C GLY A 104 -6.20 -14.70 -5.74
N GLN A 105 -7.16 -14.14 -6.49
CA GLN A 105 -6.92 -12.98 -7.33
C GLN A 105 -6.56 -11.77 -6.48
N VAL A 106 -5.61 -10.98 -6.98
CA VAL A 106 -5.18 -9.74 -6.35
C VAL A 106 -5.07 -8.64 -7.36
N GLU A 107 -5.35 -7.42 -6.93
CA GLU A 107 -5.19 -6.22 -7.74
C GLU A 107 -4.13 -5.30 -7.13
N MET A 108 -3.36 -4.66 -8.01
CA MET A 108 -2.49 -3.55 -7.65
C MET A 108 -2.74 -2.41 -8.63
N SER A 109 -2.91 -1.20 -8.10
CA SER A 109 -3.16 -0.01 -8.92
C SER A 109 -1.97 0.92 -8.82
N ILE A 110 -1.38 1.21 -9.97
CA ILE A 110 -0.04 1.79 -10.06
C ILE A 110 -0.13 3.06 -10.88
N ARG A 111 0.23 4.18 -10.26
CA ARG A 111 0.31 5.47 -10.94
C ARG A 111 1.63 5.61 -11.68
N ASN A 112 1.58 6.12 -12.89
CA ASN A 112 2.76 6.43 -13.68
C ASN A 112 3.50 7.65 -13.09
N LEU A 113 4.64 7.39 -12.44
CA LEU A 113 5.45 8.38 -11.71
C LEU A 113 6.96 8.25 -11.99
N GLY A 114 7.38 7.31 -12.83
CA GLY A 114 8.79 7.08 -13.14
C GLY A 114 9.00 5.92 -14.11
N ASP A 115 10.27 5.62 -14.40
CA ASP A 115 10.65 4.72 -15.48
C ASP A 115 9.95 3.36 -15.41
N PHE A 116 9.98 2.70 -14.25
CA PHE A 116 9.31 1.42 -14.06
C PHE A 116 7.78 1.53 -14.22
N THR A 117 7.16 2.51 -13.55
CA THR A 117 5.69 2.63 -13.52
C THR A 117 5.11 3.07 -14.86
N SER A 118 5.87 3.79 -15.68
CA SER A 118 5.50 4.15 -17.05
C SER A 118 5.33 2.93 -17.98
N THR A 119 6.00 1.82 -17.67
CA THR A 119 5.89 0.57 -18.44
C THR A 119 4.70 -0.30 -18.03
N ILE A 120 4.01 0.02 -16.93
CA ILE A 120 2.93 -0.82 -16.40
C ILE A 120 1.74 -0.87 -17.36
N ALA A 121 1.42 0.25 -18.01
CA ALA A 121 0.34 0.32 -18.98
C ALA A 121 0.58 -0.52 -20.25
N THR A 122 1.84 -0.92 -20.52
CA THR A 122 2.20 -1.71 -21.71
C THR A 122 2.17 -3.23 -21.46
N LEU A 123 1.93 -3.65 -20.21
CA LEU A 123 1.77 -5.06 -19.85
C LEU A 123 0.60 -5.69 -20.59
N GLN A 124 0.75 -6.96 -20.97
CA GLN A 124 -0.26 -7.68 -21.73
C GLN A 124 -1.01 -8.69 -20.87
N VAL A 125 -2.30 -8.86 -21.15
CA VAL A 125 -3.10 -9.95 -20.60
C VAL A 125 -2.47 -11.29 -20.97
N GLY A 126 -2.40 -12.21 -20.01
CA GLY A 126 -1.75 -13.50 -20.15
C GLY A 126 -0.26 -13.51 -19.80
N GLN A 127 0.35 -12.35 -19.58
CA GLN A 127 1.75 -12.28 -19.19
C GLN A 127 1.97 -12.79 -17.75
N ARG A 128 3.08 -13.49 -17.53
CA ARG A 128 3.50 -13.94 -16.20
C ARG A 128 4.20 -12.84 -15.41
N VAL A 129 3.84 -12.74 -14.14
CA VAL A 129 4.42 -11.83 -13.15
C VAL A 129 4.62 -12.59 -11.83
N TYR A 130 5.47 -12.06 -10.97
CA TYR A 130 5.74 -12.65 -9.67
C TYR A 130 5.39 -11.66 -8.57
N LEU A 131 4.76 -12.18 -7.52
CA LEU A 131 4.38 -11.45 -6.33
C LEU A 131 5.08 -12.05 -5.12
N ASP A 132 5.69 -11.18 -4.33
CA ASP A 132 6.32 -11.51 -3.06
C ASP A 132 5.66 -10.70 -1.95
N GLY A 133 5.08 -11.40 -0.98
CA GLY A 133 4.24 -10.81 0.05
C GLY A 133 3.27 -11.81 0.67
N PRO A 134 2.31 -11.32 1.46
CA PRO A 134 2.06 -9.90 1.75
C PRO A 134 3.00 -9.32 2.82
N TYR A 135 3.17 -8.00 2.81
CA TYR A 135 3.97 -7.23 3.76
C TYR A 135 3.21 -6.01 4.28
N GLY A 136 3.72 -5.39 5.35
CA GLY A 136 3.16 -4.17 5.93
C GLY A 136 2.25 -4.44 7.14
N ALA A 137 2.18 -3.43 8.01
CA ALA A 137 1.34 -3.40 9.20
C ALA A 137 0.19 -2.37 9.09
N PHE A 138 0.07 -1.71 7.93
CA PHE A 138 -0.98 -0.75 7.63
C PHE A 138 -2.30 -1.48 7.35
N THR A 139 -2.93 -1.97 8.41
CA THR A 139 -4.08 -2.87 8.31
C THR A 139 -5.19 -2.44 9.25
N LEU A 140 -6.44 -2.75 8.91
CA LEU A 140 -7.58 -2.47 9.77
C LEU A 140 -7.40 -3.13 11.13
N GLY A 141 -7.39 -2.30 12.18
CA GLY A 141 -7.20 -2.73 13.56
C GLY A 141 -8.51 -3.11 14.24
N LYS A 142 -8.62 -2.77 15.53
CA LYS A 142 -9.81 -3.02 16.34
C LYS A 142 -10.97 -2.12 15.90
N GLN A 143 -12.17 -2.37 16.43
CA GLN A 143 -13.28 -1.44 16.25
C GLN A 143 -12.94 -0.06 16.82
N ALA A 144 -13.42 0.97 16.13
CA ALA A 144 -13.29 2.38 16.47
C ALA A 144 -14.63 3.07 16.13
N ASP A 145 -14.92 4.19 16.76
CA ASP A 145 -16.18 4.90 16.53
C ASP A 145 -16.29 5.42 15.09
N LEU A 146 -15.17 5.85 14.52
CA LEU A 146 -15.02 6.27 13.14
C LEU A 146 -13.62 5.92 12.65
N ARG A 147 -13.51 5.42 11.42
CA ARG A 147 -12.22 5.32 10.71
C ARG A 147 -12.10 6.45 9.70
N VAL A 148 -11.02 7.22 9.80
CA VAL A 148 -10.71 8.33 8.92
C VAL A 148 -9.57 7.92 8.00
N LEU A 149 -9.91 7.66 6.74
CA LEU A 149 -8.98 7.31 5.67
C LEU A 149 -8.55 8.59 4.97
N ILE A 150 -7.26 8.88 4.92
CA ILE A 150 -6.72 10.11 4.34
C ILE A 150 -5.76 9.75 3.23
N ALA A 151 -6.19 10.01 1.99
CA ALA A 151 -5.48 9.63 0.79
C ALA A 151 -5.01 10.85 0.00
N GLY A 152 -3.79 10.78 -0.55
CA GLY A 152 -3.29 11.74 -1.53
C GLY A 152 -2.86 11.03 -2.81
N GLY A 153 -3.50 11.35 -3.94
CA GLY A 153 -3.17 10.74 -5.24
C GLY A 153 -3.25 9.21 -5.21
N VAL A 154 -2.12 8.52 -5.46
CA VAL A 154 -2.04 7.05 -5.49
C VAL A 154 -2.12 6.42 -4.09
N GLY A 155 -2.02 7.19 -3.01
CA GLY A 155 -2.25 6.70 -1.64
C GLY A 155 -3.69 6.22 -1.37
N ILE A 156 -4.58 6.35 -2.36
CA ILE A 156 -5.91 5.74 -2.34
C ILE A 156 -5.87 4.20 -2.38
N THR A 157 -4.78 3.59 -2.85
CA THR A 157 -4.73 2.14 -3.11
C THR A 157 -4.87 1.25 -1.87
N PRO A 158 -4.19 1.49 -0.73
CA PRO A 158 -4.49 0.73 0.48
C PRO A 158 -5.90 1.05 1.01
N MET A 159 -6.38 2.29 0.84
CA MET A 159 -7.69 2.71 1.33
C MET A 159 -8.84 2.03 0.58
N ILE A 160 -8.75 1.92 -0.75
CA ILE A 160 -9.76 1.24 -1.55
C ILE A 160 -9.79 -0.26 -1.22
N SER A 161 -8.65 -0.89 -0.93
CA SER A 161 -8.60 -2.27 -0.45
C SER A 161 -9.33 -2.43 0.89
N MET A 162 -9.12 -1.51 1.84
CA MET A 162 -9.87 -1.47 3.10
C MET A 162 -11.38 -1.30 2.88
N ILE A 163 -11.80 -0.33 2.07
CA ILE A 163 -13.22 -0.06 1.81
C ILE A 163 -13.88 -1.25 1.11
N ARG A 164 -13.26 -1.81 0.06
CA ARG A 164 -13.77 -2.99 -0.65
C ARG A 164 -13.90 -4.19 0.27
N THR A 165 -12.90 -4.42 1.12
CA THR A 165 -12.93 -5.53 2.11
C THR A 165 -14.07 -5.37 3.10
N LEU A 166 -14.29 -4.16 3.64
CA LEU A 166 -15.40 -3.89 4.54
C LEU A 166 -16.76 -4.06 3.84
N ALA A 167 -16.85 -3.65 2.57
CA ALA A 167 -18.05 -3.83 1.77
C ALA A 167 -18.39 -5.30 1.53
N ASP A 168 -17.39 -6.13 1.27
CA ASP A 168 -17.60 -7.57 1.04
C ASP A 168 -17.90 -8.33 2.34
N ARG A 169 -17.39 -7.86 3.48
CA ARG A 169 -17.77 -8.36 4.81
C ARG A 169 -19.17 -7.92 5.25
N GLY A 170 -19.77 -6.95 4.57
CA GLY A 170 -21.01 -6.30 5.01
C GLY A 170 -20.83 -5.47 6.29
N ASP A 171 -19.61 -5.04 6.59
CA ASP A 171 -19.31 -4.21 7.75
C ASP A 171 -19.86 -2.80 7.54
N ARG A 172 -20.53 -2.26 8.57
CA ARG A 172 -21.19 -0.95 8.57
C ARG A 172 -20.54 0.05 9.53
N GLN A 173 -19.35 -0.26 10.05
CA GLN A 173 -18.55 0.68 10.83
C GLN A 173 -18.40 2.01 10.05
N PRO A 174 -18.60 3.17 10.71
CA PRO A 174 -18.48 4.46 10.04
C PRO A 174 -17.09 4.68 9.44
N LEU A 175 -17.06 5.10 8.18
CA LEU A 175 -15.85 5.45 7.43
C LEU A 175 -15.97 6.87 6.89
N MET A 176 -14.88 7.62 6.98
CA MET A 176 -14.71 8.88 6.24
C MET A 176 -13.46 8.80 5.41
N LEU A 177 -13.57 9.02 4.10
CA LEU A 177 -12.44 9.15 3.20
C LEU A 177 -12.22 10.62 2.87
N ILE A 178 -11.10 11.20 3.29
CA ILE A 178 -10.63 12.52 2.85
C ILE A 178 -9.63 12.28 1.72
N TYR A 179 -10.02 12.62 0.48
CA TYR A 179 -9.24 12.30 -0.70
C TYR A 179 -8.73 13.55 -1.42
N GLY A 180 -7.43 13.82 -1.27
CA GLY A 180 -6.70 14.88 -1.95
C GLY A 180 -6.31 14.48 -3.38
N SER A 181 -6.73 15.28 -4.36
CA SER A 181 -6.39 15.11 -5.78
C SER A 181 -6.08 16.46 -6.44
N LYS A 182 -5.47 16.44 -7.63
CA LYS A 182 -5.16 17.68 -8.36
C LYS A 182 -6.44 18.32 -8.89
N ASP A 183 -7.15 17.58 -9.71
CA ASP A 183 -8.39 18.00 -10.36
C ASP A 183 -9.39 16.82 -10.37
N TRP A 184 -10.64 17.10 -10.75
CA TRP A 184 -11.72 16.12 -10.72
C TRP A 184 -11.53 14.93 -11.68
N GLU A 185 -10.82 15.15 -12.79
CA GLU A 185 -10.56 14.11 -13.79
C GLU A 185 -9.42 13.18 -13.36
N SER A 186 -8.55 13.65 -12.46
CA SER A 186 -7.45 12.89 -11.87
C SER A 186 -7.83 12.00 -10.68
N VAL A 187 -9.08 12.04 -10.21
CA VAL A 187 -9.55 11.25 -9.06
C VAL A 187 -9.64 9.77 -9.45
N THR A 188 -8.70 8.95 -8.99
CA THR A 188 -8.69 7.50 -9.23
C THR A 188 -9.86 6.83 -8.48
N PHE A 189 -10.50 5.83 -9.08
CA PHE A 189 -11.68 5.13 -8.54
C PHE A 189 -12.92 5.99 -8.27
N ARG A 190 -13.01 7.19 -8.87
CA ARG A 190 -14.10 8.15 -8.64
C ARG A 190 -15.49 7.53 -8.71
N GLU A 191 -15.80 6.87 -9.82
CA GLU A 191 -17.10 6.25 -10.05
C GLU A 191 -17.35 5.06 -9.09
N GLU A 192 -16.31 4.32 -8.75
CA GLU A 192 -16.40 3.20 -7.82
C GLU A 192 -16.62 3.65 -6.38
N LEU A 193 -15.96 4.72 -5.94
CA LEU A 193 -16.14 5.31 -4.61
C LEU A 193 -17.60 5.71 -4.40
N ALA A 194 -18.23 6.36 -5.38
CA ALA A 194 -19.66 6.70 -5.32
C ALA A 194 -20.57 5.46 -5.21
N ALA A 195 -20.20 4.35 -5.87
CA ALA A 195 -20.91 3.08 -5.73
C ALA A 195 -20.70 2.43 -4.35
N LEU A 196 -19.49 2.54 -3.79
CA LEU A 196 -19.14 2.00 -2.47
C LEU A 196 -19.83 2.77 -1.34
N GLU A 197 -20.05 4.08 -1.46
CA GLU A 197 -20.86 4.87 -0.52
C GLU A 197 -22.28 4.30 -0.33
N GLN A 198 -22.83 3.59 -1.32
CA GLN A 198 -24.14 2.93 -1.20
C GLN A 198 -24.05 1.55 -0.54
N ARG A 199 -22.87 0.92 -0.52
CA ARG A 199 -22.66 -0.44 0.00
C ARG A 199 -22.17 -0.46 1.44
N VAL A 200 -21.37 0.54 1.85
CA VAL A 200 -20.81 0.69 3.19
C VAL A 200 -21.20 2.03 3.80
N ASN A 201 -21.01 2.20 5.11
CA ASN A 201 -21.21 3.48 5.78
C ASN A 201 -20.00 4.41 5.53
N LEU A 202 -19.83 4.83 4.27
CA LEU A 202 -18.72 5.66 3.82
C LEU A 202 -19.21 7.07 3.46
N LYS A 203 -18.50 8.08 3.95
CA LYS A 203 -18.59 9.46 3.49
C LYS A 203 -17.29 9.86 2.80
N VAL A 204 -17.36 10.26 1.54
CA VAL A 204 -16.19 10.74 0.80
C VAL A 204 -16.15 12.27 0.76
N VAL A 205 -15.02 12.84 1.15
CA VAL A 205 -14.72 14.28 1.09
C VAL A 205 -13.57 14.47 0.10
N HIS A 206 -13.89 14.95 -1.09
CA HIS A 206 -12.91 15.27 -2.12
C HIS A 206 -12.32 16.65 -1.89
N VAL A 207 -10.98 16.74 -1.89
CA VAL A 207 -10.21 17.97 -1.75
C VAL A 207 -9.38 18.17 -3.01
N LEU A 208 -9.67 19.23 -3.77
CA LEU A 208 -9.02 19.48 -5.05
C LEU A 208 -8.14 20.73 -4.99
N THR A 209 -6.90 20.64 -5.47
CA THR A 209 -6.01 21.81 -5.57
C THR A 209 -6.34 22.69 -6.78
N GLN A 210 -6.88 22.10 -7.84
CA GLN A 210 -7.34 22.75 -9.09
C GLN A 210 -8.78 22.32 -9.38
N PRO A 211 -9.75 22.75 -8.55
CA PRO A 211 -11.16 22.42 -8.75
C PRO A 211 -11.76 23.11 -9.98
N PRO A 212 -12.79 22.53 -10.63
CA PRO A 212 -13.61 23.28 -11.59
C PRO A 212 -14.32 24.47 -10.92
N GLU A 213 -14.76 25.45 -11.71
CA GLU A 213 -15.36 26.70 -11.20
C GLU A 213 -16.52 26.44 -10.24
N ASP A 214 -17.44 25.56 -10.62
CA ASP A 214 -18.64 25.20 -9.83
C ASP A 214 -18.42 24.05 -8.83
N TRP A 215 -17.18 23.78 -8.42
CA TRP A 215 -16.88 22.68 -7.50
C TRP A 215 -17.53 22.89 -6.12
N PRO A 216 -18.44 22.00 -5.69
CA PRO A 216 -19.14 22.10 -4.41
C PRO A 216 -18.33 21.51 -3.24
N GLY A 217 -17.25 20.78 -3.53
CA GLY A 217 -16.40 20.14 -2.52
C GLY A 217 -15.30 21.06 -1.99
N GLU A 218 -14.34 20.45 -1.28
CA GLU A 218 -13.26 21.17 -0.63
C GLU A 218 -12.18 21.60 -1.63
N ARG A 219 -11.57 22.77 -1.38
CA ARG A 219 -10.56 23.39 -2.24
C ARG A 219 -9.24 23.53 -1.50
N GLY A 220 -8.13 23.32 -2.22
CA GLY A 220 -6.77 23.49 -1.70
C GLY A 220 -6.18 22.21 -1.14
N PHE A 221 -5.64 22.27 0.07
CA PHE A 221 -4.92 21.18 0.73
C PHE A 221 -5.70 20.64 1.93
N ILE A 222 -5.33 19.45 2.39
CA ILE A 222 -5.88 18.86 3.60
C ILE A 222 -5.24 19.57 4.81
N THR A 223 -6.06 20.29 5.60
CA THR A 223 -5.60 21.06 6.76
C THR A 223 -6.39 20.71 8.04
N ALA A 224 -5.92 21.21 9.19
CA ALA A 224 -6.61 21.07 10.48
C ALA A 224 -8.03 21.66 10.48
N GLU A 225 -8.27 22.74 9.75
CA GLU A 225 -9.59 23.36 9.60
C GLU A 225 -10.56 22.42 8.89
N LEU A 226 -10.08 21.68 7.89
CA LEU A 226 -10.89 20.68 7.19
C LEU A 226 -11.36 19.59 8.15
N PHE A 227 -10.49 19.16 9.08
CA PHE A 227 -10.83 18.16 10.09
C PHE A 227 -11.95 18.70 10.99
N LYS A 228 -11.82 19.94 11.46
CA LYS A 228 -12.86 20.60 12.28
C LYS A 228 -14.20 20.75 11.56
N ARG A 229 -14.20 20.89 10.23
CA ARG A 229 -15.43 20.99 9.42
C ARG A 229 -16.15 19.65 9.24
N HIS A 230 -15.39 18.56 9.07
CA HIS A 230 -15.98 17.27 8.67
C HIS A 230 -16.03 16.22 9.76
N LEU A 231 -15.12 16.27 10.74
CA LEU A 231 -15.05 15.32 11.83
C LEU A 231 -15.75 15.87 13.07
N GLN A 232 -16.51 15.01 13.74
CA GLN A 232 -17.07 15.34 15.04
C GLN A 232 -15.96 15.39 16.11
N PRO A 233 -16.10 16.24 17.14
CA PRO A 233 -15.22 16.23 18.30
C PRO A 233 -15.10 14.82 18.91
N GLY A 234 -13.97 14.54 19.57
CA GLY A 234 -13.59 13.18 19.97
C GLY A 234 -12.47 12.59 19.11
N TYR A 235 -11.60 13.45 18.55
CA TYR A 235 -10.53 13.06 17.62
C TYR A 235 -9.66 11.89 18.12
N ALA A 236 -9.43 11.76 19.42
CA ALA A 236 -8.62 10.69 20.02
C ALA A 236 -9.27 9.30 20.00
N GLU A 237 -10.59 9.22 19.76
CA GLU A 237 -11.32 7.94 19.69
C GLU A 237 -11.45 7.39 18.26
N HIS A 238 -11.20 8.24 17.27
CA HIS A 238 -11.17 7.85 15.86
C HIS A 238 -9.87 7.11 15.53
N GLU A 239 -9.91 6.25 14.52
CA GLU A 239 -8.73 5.56 13.98
C GLU A 239 -8.38 6.17 12.61
N TYR A 240 -7.14 6.61 12.43
CA TYR A 240 -6.71 7.32 11.22
C TYR A 240 -5.75 6.47 10.39
N PHE A 241 -5.96 6.47 9.08
CA PHE A 241 -5.09 5.82 8.11
C PHE A 241 -4.63 6.86 7.11
N ILE A 242 -3.32 7.06 6.97
CA ILE A 242 -2.76 8.14 6.16
C ILE A 242 -1.81 7.55 5.12
N CYS A 243 -2.04 7.90 3.85
CA CYS A 243 -1.15 7.52 2.77
C CYS A 243 -1.18 8.54 1.63
N GLY A 244 -0.02 9.03 1.19
CA GLY A 244 0.08 9.99 0.09
C GLY A 244 1.45 10.64 -0.01
N PRO A 245 1.56 11.84 -0.62
CA PRO A 245 2.83 12.58 -0.71
C PRO A 245 3.38 12.96 0.67
N ASN A 246 4.71 12.93 0.84
CA ASN A 246 5.37 13.23 2.13
C ASN A 246 4.92 14.57 2.74
N VAL A 247 4.86 15.63 1.92
CA VAL A 247 4.42 16.96 2.37
C VAL A 247 3.00 16.92 2.97
N MET A 248 2.10 16.14 2.38
CA MET A 248 0.74 15.97 2.90
C MET A 248 0.76 15.20 4.23
N MET A 249 1.53 14.11 4.29
CA MET A 249 1.62 13.28 5.50
C MET A 249 2.22 14.05 6.67
N ASP A 250 3.27 14.85 6.45
CA ASP A 250 3.89 15.68 7.48
C ASP A 250 2.89 16.69 8.09
N VAL A 251 2.09 17.35 7.25
CA VAL A 251 1.06 18.29 7.69
C VAL A 251 -0.05 17.60 8.48
N ILE A 252 -0.48 16.41 8.05
CA ILE A 252 -1.52 15.64 8.75
C ILE A 252 -1.01 15.12 10.09
N GLU A 253 0.21 14.58 10.15
CA GLU A 253 0.82 14.11 11.39
C GLU A 253 0.94 15.25 12.41
N GLN A 254 1.38 16.44 11.97
CA GLN A 254 1.40 17.63 12.81
C GLN A 254 -0.01 18.02 13.28
N THR A 255 -1.00 18.02 12.38
CA THR A 255 -2.40 18.32 12.70
C THR A 255 -2.96 17.36 13.76
N LEU A 256 -2.71 16.06 13.62
CA LEU A 256 -3.16 15.06 14.58
C LEU A 256 -2.49 15.22 15.95
N ALA A 257 -1.21 15.60 15.97
CA ALA A 257 -0.49 15.92 17.19
C ALA A 257 -1.09 17.15 17.90
N GLU A 258 -1.40 18.22 17.17
CA GLU A 258 -2.08 19.42 17.71
C GLU A 258 -3.50 19.09 18.25
N LEU A 259 -4.18 18.13 17.64
CA LEU A 259 -5.47 17.60 18.09
C LEU A 259 -5.34 16.56 19.21
N HIS A 260 -4.13 16.32 19.73
CA HIS A 260 -3.83 15.37 20.80
C HIS A 260 -4.28 13.93 20.51
N VAL A 261 -4.23 13.52 19.24
CA VAL A 261 -4.55 12.15 18.84
C VAL A 261 -3.38 11.23 19.24
N PRO A 262 -3.62 10.15 20.00
CA PRO A 262 -2.56 9.22 20.39
C PRO A 262 -1.91 8.54 19.18
N MET A 263 -0.60 8.31 19.23
CA MET A 263 0.13 7.61 18.16
C MET A 263 -0.32 6.17 17.90
N SER A 264 -1.00 5.55 18.87
CA SER A 264 -1.62 4.23 18.69
C SER A 264 -2.90 4.26 17.85
N ARG A 265 -3.43 5.45 17.56
CA ARG A 265 -4.70 5.67 16.84
C ARG A 265 -4.52 6.14 15.41
N TYR A 266 -3.29 6.43 14.97
CA TYR A 266 -3.03 6.76 13.58
C TYR A 266 -1.91 5.91 12.98
N HIS A 267 -2.12 5.52 11.74
CA HIS A 267 -1.23 4.68 10.96
C HIS A 267 -0.82 5.46 9.72
N CYS A 268 0.46 5.44 9.39
CA CYS A 268 1.00 6.11 8.21
C CYS A 268 1.74 5.09 7.33
N GLU A 269 1.47 5.10 6.04
CA GLU A 269 2.24 4.38 5.03
C GLU A 269 2.88 5.38 4.06
N ARG A 270 4.22 5.46 4.10
CA ARG A 270 5.00 6.38 3.25
C ARG A 270 5.65 5.62 2.09
N TYR A 271 5.35 6.03 0.87
CA TYR A 271 6.06 5.55 -0.32
C TYR A 271 7.31 6.39 -0.56
N ASN A 272 8.39 6.10 0.15
CA ASN A 272 9.69 6.69 -0.13
C ASN A 272 10.74 5.61 -0.32
N PHE A 273 11.40 5.62 -1.48
CA PHE A 273 12.67 4.94 -1.70
C PHE A 273 13.74 6.02 -1.58
N ALA A 274 14.14 6.31 -0.34
CA ALA A 274 15.41 6.99 -0.11
C ALA A 274 16.55 5.98 -0.24
#